data_AF-A0A3A6ENV6-F1
#
_entry.id   AF-A0A3A6ENV6-F1
#
_cell.length_a   1.000
_cell.length_b   1.000
_cell.length_c   1.000
_cell.angle_alpha   90.00
_cell.angle_beta   90.00
_cell.angle_gamma   90.00
#
_symmetry.space_group_name_H-M   'P 1'
#
loop_
_entity.id
_entity.type
_entity.pdbx_description
1 polymer ?
#
loop_
_entity_poly.entity_id
_entity_poly.type
_entity_poly.pdbx_seq_one_letter_code
_entity_poly.pdbx_strand_id
1 'polypeptide(L)' 'MERSWCAAIEEGLAYYRQNDPLRADLFELRYVQHRTEDDVINQLHIGRTTYQKAHQDLLSTIAVYAAERGVFYRETES' A
#
# COMPACT_ATOMS: atom_id res chain seq x y z
N MET A 1 -5.66 10.27 -15.44
CA MET A 1 -4.83 9.09 -15.08
C MET A 1 -4.40 9.15 -13.62
N GLU A 2 -3.76 10.23 -13.16
CA GLU A 2 -3.28 10.35 -11.75
C GLU A 2 -4.40 10.25 -10.70
N ARG A 3 -5.57 10.85 -10.94
CA ARG A 3 -6.70 10.82 -10.00
C ARG A 3 -7.19 9.40 -9.67
N SER A 4 -7.03 8.45 -10.58
CA SER A 4 -7.51 7.07 -10.37
C SER A 4 -6.56 6.25 -9.48
N TRP A 5 -5.25 6.53 -9.54
CA TRP A 5 -4.26 5.92 -8.63
C TRP A 5 -4.37 6.50 -7.21
N CYS A 6 -4.53 7.81 -7.06
CA CYS A 6 -4.76 8.43 -5.75
C CYS A 6 -6.00 7.82 -5.08
N ALA A 7 -7.10 7.66 -5.81
CA ALA A 7 -8.31 7.06 -5.29
C ALA A 7 -8.12 5.58 -4.88
N ALA A 8 -7.35 4.80 -5.65
CA ALA A 8 -7.01 3.41 -5.31
C ALA A 8 -6.18 3.29 -4.03
N ILE A 9 -5.20 4.19 -3.87
CA ILE A 9 -4.39 4.26 -2.65
C ILE A 9 -5.26 4.69 -1.46
N GLU A 10 -6.06 5.74 -1.61
CA GLU A 10 -6.93 6.23 -0.54
C GLU A 10 -7.92 5.17 -0.06
N GLU A 11 -8.54 4.41 -0.95
CA GLU A 11 -9.43 3.30 -0.57
C GLU A 11 -8.68 2.13 0.05
N GLY A 12 -7.54 1.72 -0.52
CA GLY A 12 -6.71 0.67 0.07
C GLY A 12 -6.27 1.02 1.49
N LEU A 13 -5.90 2.28 1.72
CA LEU A 13 -5.57 2.77 3.06
C LEU A 13 -6.79 2.88 3.96
N ALA A 14 -7.95 3.32 3.45
CA ALA A 14 -9.18 3.36 4.23
C ALA A 14 -9.61 1.96 4.69
N TYR A 15 -9.42 0.94 3.85
CA TYR A 15 -9.62 -0.47 4.20
C TYR A 15 -8.70 -0.90 5.34
N TYR A 16 -7.39 -0.63 5.23
CA TYR A 16 -6.45 -1.01 6.29
C TYR A 16 -6.63 -0.22 7.57
N ARG A 17 -6.90 1.08 7.54
CA ARG A 17 -7.18 1.85 8.77
C ARG A 17 -8.34 1.26 9.58
N GLN A 18 -9.31 0.62 8.93
CA GLN A 18 -10.45 -0.01 9.60
C GLN A 18 -10.17 -1.45 10.06
N ASN A 19 -9.47 -2.24 9.25
CA ASN A 19 -9.34 -3.69 9.49
C ASN A 19 -7.98 -4.09 10.08
N ASP A 20 -6.92 -3.35 9.76
CA ASP A 20 -5.55 -3.61 10.21
C ASP A 20 -4.67 -2.35 10.12
N PRO A 21 -4.65 -1.52 11.17
CA PRO A 21 -3.92 -0.26 11.19
C PRO A 21 -2.42 -0.41 10.93
N LEU A 22 -1.82 -1.57 11.23
CA LEU A 22 -0.40 -1.82 11.02
C LEU A 22 0.02 -1.61 9.56
N ARG A 23 -0.80 -2.06 8.61
CA ARG A 23 -0.49 -1.93 7.16
C ARG A 23 -0.68 -0.50 6.67
N ALA A 24 -1.60 0.26 7.27
CA ALA A 24 -1.74 1.69 7.00
C ALA A 24 -0.53 2.46 7.55
N ASP A 25 -0.10 2.17 8.78
CA ASP A 25 1.08 2.80 9.38
C ASP A 25 2.37 2.44 8.61
N LEU A 26 2.48 1.19 8.14
CA LEU A 26 3.58 0.77 7.26
C LEU A 26 3.62 1.63 5.99
N PHE A 27 2.47 1.89 5.36
CA PHE A 27 2.41 2.73 4.17
C PHE A 27 2.89 4.16 4.46
N GLU A 28 2.36 4.79 5.52
CA GLU A 28 2.72 6.14 5.91
C GLU A 28 4.23 6.26 6.18
N LEU A 29 4.80 5.32 6.94
CA LEU A 29 6.22 5.35 7.25
C LEU A 29 7.09 5.09 6.02
N ARG A 30 6.77 4.07 5.22
CA ARG A 30 7.63 3.63 4.12
C ARG A 30 7.52 4.54 2.89
N TYR A 31 6.31 4.96 2.53
CA TYR A 31 6.02 5.61 1.25
C TYR A 31 5.75 7.11 1.37
N VAL A 32 5.18 7.58 2.49
CA VAL A 32 4.91 9.02 2.70
C VAL A 32 6.09 9.69 3.40
N GLN A 33 6.64 9.06 4.44
CA GLN A 33 7.76 9.59 5.21
C GLN A 33 9.13 9.11 4.72
N HIS A 34 9.18 8.29 3.67
CA HIS A 34 10.40 7.75 3.05
C HIS A 34 11.37 7.06 4.04
N ARG A 35 10.84 6.42 5.10
CA ARG A 35 11.66 5.67 6.07
C ARG A 35 12.25 4.41 5.43
N THR A 36 13.41 3.98 5.92
CA THR A 36 14.02 2.72 5.48
C THR A 36 13.23 1.53 6.02
N GLU A 37 13.42 0.34 5.42
CA GLU A 37 12.80 -0.89 5.95
C GLU A 37 13.16 -1.13 7.41
N ASP A 38 14.43 -0.97 7.79
CA ASP A 38 14.88 -1.18 9.17
C ASP A 38 14.26 -0.15 10.13
N ASP A 39 14.12 1.11 9.72
CA ASP A 39 13.42 2.13 10.53
C ASP A 39 11.96 1.77 10.75
N VAL A 40 11.25 1.32 9.71
CA VAL A 40 9.84 0.92 9.79
C VAL A 40 9.69 -0.30 10.70
N ILE A 41 10.54 -1.31 10.54
CA ILE A 41 10.59 -2.51 11.40
C ILE A 41 10.77 -2.11 12.86
N ASN A 42 11.72 -1.22 13.14
CA ASN A 42 12.00 -0.73 14.48
C ASN A 42 10.83 0.07 15.07
N GLN A 43 10.24 0.97 14.28
CA GLN A 43 9.17 1.86 14.73
C GLN A 43 7.83 1.15 14.94
N LEU A 44 7.52 0.14 14.13
CA LEU A 44 6.32 -0.68 14.29
C LEU A 44 6.52 -1.85 15.26
N HIS A 45 7.73 -2.04 15.80
CA HIS A 45 8.07 -3.14 16.70
C HIS A 45 7.71 -4.52 16.14
N ILE A 46 7.99 -4.76 14.86
CA ILE A 46 7.71 -6.02 14.15
C ILE A 46 8.98 -6.75 13.73
N GLY A 47 8.87 -8.04 13.44
CA GLY A 47 9.95 -8.80 12.81
C GLY A 47 10.03 -8.61 11.30
N ARG A 48 11.19 -8.89 10.70
CA ARG A 48 11.42 -8.77 9.24
C ARG A 48 10.43 -9.58 8.40
N THR A 49 10.13 -10.82 8.80
CA THR A 49 9.14 -11.66 8.10
C THR A 49 7.73 -11.05 8.14
N THR A 50 7.35 -10.44 9.27
CA THR A 50 6.07 -9.74 9.41
C THR A 50 6.02 -8.51 8.51
N TYR A 51 7.11 -7.73 8.46
CA TYR A 51 7.24 -6.60 7.55
C TYR A 51 7.09 -7.03 6.09
N GLN A 52 7.81 -8.07 5.65
CA GLN A 52 7.76 -8.54 4.27
C GLN A 52 6.34 -8.94 3.86
N LYS A 53 5.63 -9.68 4.72
CA LYS A 53 4.24 -10.06 4.48
C LYS A 53 3.31 -8.85 4.44
N ALA A 54 3.41 -7.95 5.42
CA ALA A 54 2.58 -6.75 5.49
C ALA A 54 2.79 -5.84 4.28
N HIS A 55 4.04 -5.69 3.84
CA HIS A 55 4.42 -4.91 2.66
C HIS A 55 3.86 -5.52 1.37
N GLN A 56 4.00 -6.83 1.18
CA GLN A 56 3.46 -7.53 0.01
C GLN A 56 1.93 -7.44 -0.05
N ASP A 57 1.26 -7.67 1.08
CA ASP A 57 -0.20 -7.61 1.16
C ASP A 57 -0.69 -6.18 0.86
N LEU A 58 -0.04 -5.16 1.43
CA LEU A 58 -0.35 -3.75 1.19
C LEU A 58 -0.33 -3.40 -0.30
N LEU A 59 0.76 -3.73 -0.99
CA LEU A 59 0.90 -3.45 -2.42
C LEU A 59 -0.11 -4.24 -3.26
N SER A 60 -0.36 -5.49 -2.90
CA SER A 60 -1.34 -6.34 -3.60
C SER A 60 -2.76 -5.78 -3.46
N THR A 61 -3.16 -5.33 -2.29
CA THR A 61 -4.47 -4.71 -2.07
C THR A 61 -4.63 -3.42 -2.85
N ILE A 62 -3.62 -2.54 -2.86
CA ILE A 62 -3.67 -1.31 -3.68
C ILE A 62 -3.77 -1.66 -5.18
N ALA A 63 -3.04 -2.68 -5.64
CA ALA A 63 -3.10 -3.12 -7.03
C ALA A 63 -4.49 -3.65 -7.41
N VAL A 64 -5.19 -4.36 -6.52
CA VAL A 64 -6.59 -4.79 -6.74
C VAL A 64 -7.50 -3.58 -6.91
N TYR A 65 -7.45 -2.60 -5.99
CA TYR A 65 -8.25 -1.38 -6.10
C TYR A 65 -7.92 -0.55 -7.34
N ALA A 66 -6.67 -0.57 -7.80
CA ALA A 66 -6.25 0.07 -9.04
C ALA A 66 -6.79 -0.67 -10.29
N ALA A 67 -6.81 -2.01 -10.25
CA ALA A 67 -7.37 -2.83 -11.32
C ALA A 67 -8.89 -2.66 -11.43
N GLU A 68 -9.62 -2.67 -10.32
CA GLU A 68 -11.07 -2.44 -10.29
C GLU A 68 -11.46 -1.07 -10.90
N ARG A 69 -10.58 -0.08 -10.76
CA ARG A 69 -10.76 1.26 -11.34
C ARG A 69 -10.30 1.41 -12.79
N GLY A 70 -9.84 0.33 -13.42
CA GLY A 70 -9.35 0.36 -14.80
C GLY A 70 -8.05 1.14 -14.99
N VAL A 71 -7.29 1.37 -13.91
CA VAL A 71 -5.99 2.07 -13.96
C VAL A 71 -4.85 1.11 -14.32
N PHE A 72 -5.12 -0.19 -14.22
CA PHE A 72 -4.17 -1.26 -14.49
C PHE A 72 -4.12 -1.69 -15.97
N TYR A 73 -5.15 -1.39 -16.77
CA TYR A 73 -5.23 -1.77 -18.19
C TYR A 73 -5.49 -0.56 -19.09
N ARG A 74 -4.42 0.02 -19.65
CA ARG A 74 -4.53 0.71 -20.96
C ARG A 74 -3.20 0.82 -21.68
N GLU A 75 -2.72 -0.31 -22.19
CA GLU A 75 -1.83 -0.35 -23.36
C GLU A 75 -2.15 -1.61 -24.19
N THR A 76 -3.22 -1.55 -25.00
CA THR A 76 -3.34 -2.25 -26.30
C THR A 76 -4.56 -1.71 -27.05
N GLU A 77 -4.54 -0.43 -27.43
CA GLU A 77 -5.33 0.06 -28.57
C GLU A 77 -4.43 1.01 -29.36
N SER A 78 -3.73 0.46 -30.36
CA SER A 78 -3.14 1.16 -31.50
C SER A 78 -3.23 0.25 -32.71
#